data_AF-A0A6M1MGE1-F1
#
_entry.id   AF-A0A6M1MGE1-F1
#
_cell.length_a   1.000
_cell.length_b   1.000
_cell.length_c   1.000
_cell.angle_alpha   90.00
_cell.angle_beta   90.00
_cell.angle_gamma   90.00
#
_symmetry.space_group_name_H-M   'P 1'
#
loop_
_entity.id
_entity.type
_entity.pdbx_description
1 polymer ?
#
loop_
_entity_poly.entity_id
_entity_poly.type
_entity_poly.pdbx_seq_one_letter_code
_entity_poly.pdbx_strand_id
1 'polypeptide(L)'
;MRKAEWMALSGALAFALVPVSGVPALAGKDAVDVGPVFVPPLAEAEPSAVAQAVEEINLARDFCSRLKRKEYVIDCLAAEMDSAADALPSTPEYAPAKAALKDGSRKLAKIVTDNRSSSLPAGVARDSGHATPRPIRAVETSRMEVATDAAIGVIEETGTILLRSSETSAEAAGFVAISTAVRSNTILLRSI
;
A
#
# COMPACT_ATOMS: atom_id res chain seq x y z
N MET A 1 16.95 5.44 49.18
CA MET A 1 18.37 5.51 49.59
C MET A 1 19.23 4.82 48.52
N ARG A 2 20.43 5.36 48.29
CA ARG A 2 21.29 5.24 47.09
C ARG A 2 22.06 3.91 46.98
N LYS A 3 22.41 3.55 45.74
CA LYS A 3 23.67 2.94 45.20
C LYS A 3 23.34 2.52 43.75
N ALA A 4 23.76 3.15 42.65
CA ALA A 4 25.04 3.71 42.20
C ALA A 4 26.17 2.67 42.17
N GLU A 5 26.34 2.05 41.01
CA GLU A 5 27.56 1.71 40.25
C GLU A 5 26.99 1.11 38.93
N TRP A 6 27.47 1.40 37.73
CA TRP A 6 28.56 0.66 37.08
C TRP A 6 29.10 1.48 35.89
N MET A 7 30.36 1.21 35.60
CA MET A 7 31.36 1.97 34.86
C MET A 7 31.10 2.20 33.36
N ALA A 8 31.69 3.30 32.90
CA ALA A 8 31.89 3.70 31.51
C ALA A 8 32.84 2.77 30.75
N LEU A 9 32.66 2.68 29.43
CA LEU A 9 33.71 2.29 28.48
C LEU A 9 33.53 3.08 27.18
N SER A 10 34.37 4.10 27.04
CA SER A 10 34.66 4.82 25.81
C SER A 10 35.41 3.90 24.84
N GLY A 11 34.99 3.87 23.58
CA GLY A 11 35.73 3.21 22.50
C GLY A 11 35.67 4.07 21.23
N ALA A 12 36.72 4.85 20.99
CA ALA A 12 36.89 5.63 19.77
C ALA A 12 37.32 4.70 18.62
N LEU A 13 36.55 4.67 17.54
CA LEU A 13 36.93 4.00 16.29
C LEU A 13 37.51 5.04 15.33
N ALA A 14 38.84 4.99 15.19
CA ALA A 14 39.59 5.70 14.17
C ALA A 14 39.39 4.99 12.81
N PHE A 15 38.75 5.67 11.86
CA PHE A 15 38.69 5.21 10.48
C PHE A 15 39.98 5.62 9.75
N ALA A 16 40.77 4.62 9.36
CA ALA A 16 41.96 4.79 8.54
C ALA A 16 41.58 5.05 7.07
N LEU A 17 42.15 6.11 6.49
CA LEU A 17 42.11 6.44 5.07
C LEU A 17 43.04 5.50 4.28
N VAL A 18 42.48 4.81 3.28
CA VAL A 18 43.26 4.09 2.26
C VAL A 18 43.37 4.98 1.01
N PRO A 19 44.58 5.24 0.47
CA PRO A 19 44.73 5.99 -0.76
C PRO A 19 44.45 5.10 -1.99
N VAL A 20 43.41 5.43 -2.75
CA VAL A 20 43.19 4.87 -4.09
C VAL A 20 44.12 5.55 -5.09
N SER A 21 44.92 4.73 -5.75
CA SER A 21 45.90 5.09 -6.78
C SER A 21 45.20 5.57 -8.05
N GLY A 22 45.83 6.53 -8.73
CA GLY A 22 45.28 7.31 -9.84
C GLY A 22 44.91 6.54 -11.10
N VAL A 23 43.92 7.08 -11.80
CA VAL A 23 43.56 6.75 -13.19
C VAL A 23 44.14 7.81 -14.14
N PRO A 24 44.69 7.44 -15.31
CA PRO A 24 45.26 8.39 -16.24
C PRO A 24 44.19 9.20 -16.98
N ALA A 25 44.48 10.49 -17.16
CA ALA A 25 43.67 11.44 -17.89
C ALA A 25 43.65 11.14 -19.39
N LEU A 26 42.45 10.93 -19.95
CA LEU A 26 42.20 11.08 -21.38
C LEU A 26 41.70 12.50 -21.63
N ALA A 27 42.49 13.24 -22.39
CA ALA A 27 42.16 14.56 -22.89
C ALA A 27 41.05 14.47 -23.93
N GLY A 28 39.87 14.99 -23.60
CA GLY A 28 38.79 15.29 -24.52
C GLY A 28 38.35 16.74 -24.30
N LYS A 29 38.58 17.58 -25.31
CA LYS A 29 38.19 19.00 -25.32
C LYS A 29 36.74 19.09 -25.75
N ASP A 30 35.82 19.28 -24.81
CA ASP A 30 34.51 19.87 -25.05
C ASP A 30 34.09 20.62 -23.78
N ALA A 31 34.32 21.93 -23.78
CA ALA A 31 33.88 22.81 -22.70
C ALA A 31 32.38 23.05 -22.85
N VAL A 32 31.57 22.32 -22.09
CA VAL A 32 30.16 22.66 -21.86
C VAL A 32 30.12 23.60 -20.66
N ASP A 33 29.84 24.87 -20.93
CA ASP A 33 29.55 25.90 -19.93
C ASP A 33 28.25 25.54 -19.20
N VAL A 34 28.38 24.82 -18.08
CA VAL A 34 27.28 24.61 -17.13
C VAL A 34 27.32 25.72 -16.10
N GLY A 35 26.55 26.78 -16.35
CA GLY A 35 26.25 27.80 -15.34
C GLY A 35 25.62 27.19 -14.08
N PRO A 36 25.59 27.91 -12.94
CA PRO A 36 25.04 27.38 -11.71
C PRO A 36 23.55 27.04 -11.89
N VAL A 37 23.25 25.73 -11.88
CA VAL A 37 21.88 25.22 -11.83
C VAL A 37 21.31 25.62 -10.47
N PHE A 38 20.35 26.54 -10.49
CA PHE A 38 19.58 26.90 -9.32
C PHE A 38 18.68 25.71 -8.96
N VAL A 39 19.15 24.85 -8.06
CA VAL A 39 18.33 23.78 -7.48
C VAL A 39 17.47 24.46 -6.41
N PRO A 40 16.15 24.61 -6.61
CA PRO A 40 15.31 25.14 -5.54
C PRO A 40 15.39 24.20 -4.32
N PRO A 41 15.39 24.73 -3.09
CA PRO A 41 15.37 23.89 -1.91
C PRO A 41 14.12 23.01 -1.95
N LEU A 42 14.32 21.70 -1.77
CA LEU A 42 13.26 20.73 -1.55
C LEU A 42 12.50 21.18 -0.31
N ALA A 43 11.39 21.89 -0.50
CA ALA A 43 10.35 21.98 0.51
C ALA A 43 10.02 20.55 0.90
N GLU A 44 9.97 20.26 2.20
CA GLU A 44 9.58 18.96 2.72
C GLU A 44 8.27 18.57 2.03
N ALA A 45 8.35 17.60 1.11
CA ALA A 45 7.21 17.24 0.29
C ALA A 45 6.22 16.52 1.19
N GLU A 46 5.17 17.22 1.61
CA GLU A 46 3.94 16.60 2.08
C GLU A 46 3.63 15.44 1.12
N PRO A 47 3.50 14.19 1.60
CA PRO A 47 3.22 13.07 0.72
C PRO A 47 1.97 13.44 -0.07
N SER A 48 2.08 13.45 -1.40
CA SER A 48 0.91 13.68 -2.25
C SER A 48 -0.23 12.78 -1.77
N ALA A 49 -1.47 13.24 -1.78
CA ALA A 49 -2.60 12.46 -1.28
C ALA A 49 -2.68 11.04 -1.89
N VAL A 50 -2.10 10.85 -3.08
CA VAL A 50 -1.86 9.55 -3.71
C VAL A 50 -0.90 8.66 -2.93
N ALA A 51 0.25 9.18 -2.52
CA ALA A 51 1.22 8.43 -1.71
C ALA A 51 0.61 7.99 -0.38
N GLN A 52 -0.18 8.86 0.24
CA GLN A 52 -0.95 8.51 1.43
C GLN A 52 -1.97 7.40 1.14
N ALA A 53 -2.77 7.51 0.08
CA ALA A 53 -3.74 6.47 -0.27
C ALA A 53 -3.08 5.12 -0.60
N VAL A 54 -1.94 5.12 -1.28
CA VAL A 54 -1.16 3.90 -1.57
C VAL A 54 -0.64 3.27 -0.28
N GLU A 55 -0.12 4.08 0.64
CA GLU A 55 0.33 3.60 1.94
C GLU A 55 -0.82 3.00 2.75
N GLU A 56 -1.97 3.67 2.79
CA GLU A 56 -3.17 3.16 3.46
C GLU A 56 -3.64 1.82 2.87
N ILE A 57 -3.60 1.64 1.55
CA ILE A 57 -3.92 0.35 0.91
C ILE A 57 -2.93 -0.75 1.31
N ASN A 58 -1.63 -0.42 1.41
CA ASN A 58 -0.62 -1.39 1.82
C ASN A 58 -0.76 -1.80 3.29
N LEU A 59 -0.97 -0.82 4.18
CA LEU A 59 -1.22 -1.06 5.59
C LEU A 59 -2.48 -1.90 5.80
N ALA A 60 -3.54 -1.61 5.05
CA ALA A 60 -4.76 -2.41 5.02
C ALA A 60 -4.52 -3.86 4.62
N ARG A 61 -3.78 -4.11 3.54
CA ARG A 61 -3.40 -5.48 3.12
C ARG A 61 -2.67 -6.21 4.25
N ASP A 62 -1.67 -5.57 4.82
CA ASP A 62 -0.87 -6.18 5.88
C ASP A 62 -1.70 -6.47 7.13
N PHE A 63 -2.57 -5.54 7.52
CA PHE A 63 -3.53 -5.74 8.59
C PHE A 63 -4.45 -6.94 8.31
N CYS A 64 -5.08 -7.00 7.14
CA CYS A 64 -5.96 -8.11 6.77
C CYS A 64 -5.21 -9.45 6.67
N SER A 65 -3.92 -9.45 6.32
CA SER A 65 -3.10 -10.67 6.27
C SER A 65 -2.83 -11.30 7.63
N ARG A 66 -2.87 -10.50 8.71
CA ARG A 66 -2.62 -10.97 10.08
C ARG A 66 -3.85 -11.54 10.77
N LEU A 67 -5.01 -11.54 10.10
CA LEU A 67 -6.22 -12.14 10.66
C LEU A 67 -6.00 -13.63 10.92
N LYS A 68 -6.27 -14.07 12.15
CA LYS A 68 -6.12 -15.48 12.56
C LYS A 68 -7.08 -16.43 11.84
N ARG A 69 -8.17 -15.90 11.28
CA ARG A 69 -9.20 -16.64 10.54
C ARG A 69 -9.30 -16.10 9.12
N LYS A 70 -8.95 -16.96 8.16
CA LYS A 70 -8.91 -16.64 6.73
C LYS A 70 -10.28 -16.33 6.15
N GLU A 71 -11.33 -16.87 6.77
CA GLU A 71 -12.73 -16.66 6.40
C GLU A 71 -13.15 -15.18 6.37
N TYR A 72 -12.44 -14.31 7.09
CA TYR A 72 -12.72 -12.89 7.18
C TYR A 72 -11.91 -12.01 6.22
N VAL A 73 -10.90 -12.58 5.54
CA VAL A 73 -9.92 -11.79 4.79
C VAL A 73 -10.57 -11.03 3.62
N ILE A 74 -11.48 -11.67 2.88
CA ILE A 74 -12.14 -11.03 1.73
C ILE A 74 -12.97 -9.81 2.17
N ASP A 75 -13.74 -9.91 3.26
CA ASP A 75 -14.55 -8.79 3.74
C ASP A 75 -13.72 -7.70 4.43
N CYS A 76 -12.58 -8.09 5.02
CA CYS A 76 -11.58 -7.13 5.50
C CYS A 76 -11.06 -6.29 4.34
N LEU A 77 -10.60 -6.92 3.25
CA LEU A 77 -10.13 -6.22 2.07
C LEU A 77 -11.23 -5.33 1.45
N ALA A 78 -12.47 -5.79 1.43
CA ALA A 78 -13.60 -4.98 0.97
C ALA A 78 -13.77 -3.71 1.83
N ALA A 79 -13.75 -3.85 3.15
CA ALA A 79 -13.90 -2.73 4.08
C ALA A 79 -12.75 -1.73 3.97
N GLU A 80 -11.51 -2.20 3.89
CA GLU A 80 -10.34 -1.34 3.79
C GLU A 80 -10.23 -0.66 2.41
N MET A 81 -10.55 -1.36 1.32
CA MET A 81 -10.61 -0.76 -0.01
C MET A 81 -11.65 0.36 -0.08
N ASP A 82 -12.77 0.21 0.63
CA ASP A 82 -13.78 1.25 0.76
C ASP A 82 -13.23 2.49 1.47
N SER A 83 -12.46 2.29 2.55
CA SER A 83 -11.80 3.34 3.32
C SER A 83 -10.73 4.07 2.49
N ALA A 84 -9.89 3.32 1.77
CA ALA A 84 -8.89 3.90 0.88
C ALA A 84 -9.53 4.75 -0.24
N ALA A 85 -10.70 4.35 -0.74
CA ALA A 85 -11.44 5.17 -1.69
C ALA A 85 -11.94 6.49 -1.08
N ASP A 86 -12.28 6.49 0.21
CA ASP A 86 -12.72 7.70 0.92
C ASP A 86 -11.57 8.65 1.26
N ALA A 87 -10.36 8.12 1.43
CA ALA A 87 -9.15 8.91 1.65
C ALA A 87 -8.66 9.65 0.39
N LEU A 88 -9.04 9.19 -0.81
CA LEU A 88 -8.69 9.90 -2.04
C LEU A 88 -9.31 11.31 -2.09
N PRO A 89 -8.58 12.32 -2.62
CA PRO A 89 -9.11 13.66 -2.77
C PRO A 89 -10.43 13.69 -3.54
N SER A 90 -11.39 14.47 -3.04
CA SER A 90 -12.69 14.68 -3.70
C SER A 90 -12.57 15.71 -4.83
N THR A 91 -11.76 15.38 -5.81
CA THR A 91 -11.41 16.21 -6.97
C THR A 91 -11.77 15.47 -8.27
N PRO A 92 -12.12 16.17 -9.36
CA PRO A 92 -12.44 15.53 -10.64
C PRO A 92 -11.37 14.56 -11.15
N GLU A 93 -10.11 14.88 -10.89
CA GLU A 93 -8.91 14.14 -11.30
C GLU A 93 -8.90 12.72 -10.72
N TYR A 94 -9.26 12.56 -9.44
CA TYR A 94 -9.30 11.26 -8.74
C TYR A 94 -10.68 10.60 -8.72
N ALA A 95 -11.71 11.25 -9.28
CA ALA A 95 -13.06 10.69 -9.32
C ALA A 95 -13.11 9.29 -9.98
N PRO A 96 -12.38 9.01 -11.09
CA PRO A 96 -12.34 7.67 -11.67
C PRO A 96 -11.69 6.62 -10.75
N ALA A 97 -10.60 6.98 -10.06
CA ALA A 97 -9.93 6.08 -9.11
C ALA A 97 -10.83 5.74 -7.93
N LYS A 98 -11.48 6.76 -7.35
CA LYS A 98 -12.45 6.60 -6.26
C LYS A 98 -13.61 5.71 -6.68
N ALA A 99 -14.16 5.92 -7.88
CA ALA A 99 -15.24 5.10 -8.42
C ALA A 99 -14.82 3.62 -8.58
N ALA A 100 -13.62 3.38 -9.14
CA ALA A 100 -13.10 2.02 -9.34
C ALA A 100 -12.88 1.28 -8.01
N LEU A 101 -12.30 1.94 -7.00
CA LEU A 101 -12.09 1.36 -5.67
C LEU A 101 -13.42 1.08 -4.95
N LYS A 102 -14.36 2.02 -4.97
CA LYS A 102 -15.70 1.81 -4.40
C LYS A 102 -16.43 0.66 -5.09
N ASP A 103 -16.28 0.51 -6.40
CA ASP A 103 -16.89 -0.62 -7.13
C ASP A 103 -16.25 -1.96 -6.76
N GLY A 104 -14.92 -2.03 -6.71
CA GLY A 104 -14.20 -3.21 -6.23
C GLY A 104 -14.61 -3.61 -4.82
N SER A 105 -14.65 -2.65 -3.88
CA SER A 105 -15.14 -2.83 -2.50
C SER A 105 -16.54 -3.46 -2.47
N ARG A 106 -17.50 -2.90 -3.24
CA ARG A 106 -18.87 -3.44 -3.30
C ARG A 106 -18.92 -4.84 -3.87
N LYS A 107 -18.16 -5.13 -4.94
CA LYS A 107 -18.10 -6.46 -5.55
C LYS A 107 -17.52 -7.50 -4.58
N LEU A 108 -16.45 -7.16 -3.84
CA LEU A 108 -15.90 -8.03 -2.79
C LEU A 108 -16.90 -8.28 -1.67
N ALA A 109 -17.56 -7.23 -1.16
CA ALA A 109 -18.60 -7.36 -0.13
C ALA A 109 -19.79 -8.23 -0.60
N LYS A 110 -20.13 -8.15 -1.89
CA LYS A 110 -21.13 -9.02 -2.50
C LYS A 110 -20.69 -10.49 -2.52
N ILE A 111 -19.45 -10.79 -2.90
CA ILE A 111 -18.90 -12.16 -2.84
C ILE A 111 -19.03 -12.75 -1.43
N VAL A 112 -18.70 -11.96 -0.41
CA VAL A 112 -18.85 -12.37 1.00
C VAL A 112 -20.31 -12.62 1.36
N THR A 113 -21.21 -11.75 0.89
CA THR A 113 -22.65 -11.89 1.15
C THR A 113 -23.20 -13.18 0.52
N ASP A 114 -22.81 -13.48 -0.71
CA ASP A 114 -23.27 -14.65 -1.45
C ASP A 114 -22.69 -15.97 -0.88
N ASN A 115 -21.57 -15.91 -0.17
CA ASN A 115 -20.87 -17.08 0.40
C ASN A 115 -20.80 -17.04 1.93
N ARG A 116 -21.69 -16.27 2.57
CA ARG A 116 -21.60 -15.94 4.00
C ARG A 116 -21.66 -17.18 4.90
N SER A 117 -20.83 -17.19 5.93
CA SER A 117 -20.91 -18.21 6.97
C SER A 117 -22.14 -18.05 7.87
N SER A 118 -22.79 -19.18 8.16
CA SER A 118 -23.91 -19.24 9.12
C SER A 118 -23.44 -19.46 10.56
N SER A 119 -22.22 -19.95 10.75
CA SER A 119 -21.67 -20.35 12.05
C SER A 119 -20.73 -19.30 12.66
N LEU A 120 -20.12 -18.47 11.82
CA LEU A 120 -19.18 -17.43 12.26
C LEU A 120 -19.86 -16.04 12.33
N PRO A 121 -19.78 -15.34 13.47
CA PRO A 121 -20.43 -14.04 13.64
C PRO A 121 -19.69 -12.94 12.88
N ALA A 122 -20.38 -11.84 12.59
CA ALA A 122 -19.72 -10.61 12.17
C ALA A 122 -19.01 -9.96 13.36
N GLY A 123 -17.89 -9.28 13.12
CA GLY A 123 -17.13 -8.63 14.19
C GLY A 123 -16.19 -7.55 13.67
N VAL A 124 -15.67 -6.71 14.56
CA VAL A 124 -14.65 -5.71 14.23
C VAL A 124 -13.29 -6.33 14.51
N ALA A 125 -12.43 -6.41 13.49
CA ALA A 125 -11.04 -6.81 13.69
C ALA A 125 -10.24 -5.59 14.18
N ARG A 126 -9.29 -5.82 15.09
CA ARG A 126 -8.44 -4.79 15.68
C ARG A 126 -7.02 -5.30 15.89
N ASP A 127 -6.05 -4.46 15.62
CA ASP A 127 -4.63 -4.70 15.87
C ASP A 127 -3.92 -3.35 16.06
N SER A 128 -3.20 -3.20 17.17
CA SER A 128 -2.19 -2.14 17.40
C SER A 128 -2.56 -0.74 16.88
N GLY A 129 -3.75 -0.24 17.22
CA GLY A 129 -4.22 1.11 16.84
C GLY A 129 -5.03 1.19 15.55
N HIS A 130 -5.14 0.10 14.79
CA HIS A 130 -6.03 -0.03 13.63
C HIS A 130 -7.25 -0.88 13.95
N ALA A 131 -8.39 -0.52 13.40
CA ALA A 131 -9.63 -1.28 13.48
C ALA A 131 -10.35 -1.23 12.14
N THR A 132 -11.02 -2.32 11.76
CA THR A 132 -11.82 -2.30 10.54
C THR A 132 -12.89 -1.21 10.63
N PRO A 133 -13.14 -0.46 9.54
CA PRO A 133 -14.07 0.67 9.55
C PRO A 133 -15.53 0.25 9.76
N ARG A 134 -15.82 -1.04 9.55
CA ARG A 134 -17.10 -1.68 9.83
C ARG A 134 -16.90 -3.10 10.37
N PRO A 135 -17.93 -3.71 10.97
CA PRO A 135 -17.93 -5.15 11.21
C PRO A 135 -17.73 -5.92 9.90
N ILE A 136 -16.79 -6.85 9.91
CA ILE A 136 -16.48 -7.78 8.82
C ILE A 136 -17.18 -9.11 9.03
N ARG A 137 -17.57 -9.76 7.94
CA ARG A 137 -18.30 -11.03 7.89
C ARG A 137 -17.39 -12.13 7.38
N ALA A 138 -17.63 -13.34 7.86
CA ALA A 138 -16.93 -14.53 7.40
C ALA A 138 -17.61 -15.12 6.17
N VAL A 139 -16.79 -15.66 5.27
CA VAL A 139 -17.18 -16.63 4.25
C VAL A 139 -17.25 -18.03 4.89
N GLU A 140 -18.20 -18.85 4.45
CA GLU A 140 -18.30 -20.24 4.91
C GLU A 140 -17.06 -21.03 4.45
N THR A 141 -16.45 -21.82 5.35
CA THR A 141 -15.16 -22.50 5.08
C THR A 141 -15.22 -23.37 3.81
N SER A 142 -16.36 -24.04 3.55
CA SER A 142 -16.56 -24.86 2.34
C SER A 142 -16.69 -24.07 1.03
N ARG A 143 -16.84 -22.75 1.10
CA ARG A 143 -16.97 -21.84 -0.06
C ARG A 143 -15.72 -20.98 -0.28
N MET A 144 -14.70 -21.13 0.57
CA MET A 144 -13.51 -20.27 0.55
C MET A 144 -12.81 -20.25 -0.80
N GLU A 145 -12.57 -21.41 -1.42
CA GLU A 145 -11.89 -21.50 -2.72
C GLU A 145 -12.62 -20.68 -3.80
N VAL A 146 -13.92 -20.93 -3.98
CA VAL A 146 -14.76 -20.23 -4.96
C VAL A 146 -14.83 -18.72 -4.67
N ALA A 147 -14.94 -18.34 -3.41
CA ALA A 147 -14.99 -16.93 -3.01
C ALA A 147 -13.65 -16.23 -3.24
N THR A 148 -12.53 -16.89 -2.95
CA THR A 148 -11.18 -16.36 -3.17
C THR A 148 -10.90 -16.16 -4.65
N ASP A 149 -11.24 -17.13 -5.51
CA ASP A 149 -11.07 -17.00 -6.96
C ASP A 149 -11.88 -15.84 -7.53
N ALA A 150 -13.15 -15.72 -7.12
CA ALA A 150 -13.99 -14.59 -7.50
C ALA A 150 -13.41 -13.25 -7.01
N ALA A 151 -12.86 -13.21 -5.78
CA ALA A 151 -12.26 -12.02 -5.22
C ALA A 151 -10.99 -11.60 -5.97
N ILE A 152 -10.13 -12.56 -6.36
CA ILE A 152 -8.97 -12.29 -7.21
C ILE A 152 -9.39 -11.64 -8.53
N GLY A 153 -10.43 -12.18 -9.17
CA GLY A 153 -10.98 -11.60 -10.41
C GLY A 153 -11.42 -10.14 -10.24
N VAL A 154 -12.10 -9.81 -9.14
CA VAL A 154 -12.49 -8.42 -8.83
C VAL A 154 -11.27 -7.52 -8.63
N ILE A 155 -10.26 -7.97 -7.89
CA ILE A 155 -9.03 -7.19 -7.67
C ILE A 155 -8.29 -6.92 -8.99
N GLU A 156 -8.20 -7.91 -9.88
CA GLU A 156 -7.57 -7.78 -11.20
C GLU A 156 -8.36 -6.85 -12.13
N GLU A 157 -9.69 -6.94 -12.12
CA GLU A 157 -10.58 -6.05 -12.87
C GLU A 157 -10.40 -4.59 -12.41
N THR A 158 -10.48 -4.34 -11.08
CA THR A 158 -10.29 -3.00 -10.51
C THR A 158 -8.91 -2.44 -10.88
N GLY A 159 -7.85 -3.25 -10.76
CA GLY A 159 -6.50 -2.86 -11.18
C GLY A 159 -6.41 -2.48 -12.67
N THR A 160 -7.12 -3.21 -13.53
CA THR A 160 -7.16 -2.95 -14.97
C THR A 160 -7.91 -1.66 -15.30
N ILE A 161 -9.02 -1.39 -14.62
CA ILE A 161 -9.77 -0.13 -14.78
C ILE A 161 -8.88 1.07 -14.42
N LEU A 162 -8.13 0.97 -13.31
CA LEU A 162 -7.20 2.00 -12.87
C LEU A 162 -6.08 2.24 -13.90
N LEU A 163 -5.49 1.18 -14.45
CA LEU A 163 -4.47 1.30 -15.50
C LEU A 163 -5.01 1.98 -16.75
N ARG A 164 -6.21 1.58 -17.21
CA ARG A 164 -6.83 2.23 -18.36
C ARG A 164 -7.13 3.71 -18.11
N SER A 165 -7.50 4.06 -16.87
CA SER A 165 -7.73 5.45 -16.48
C SER A 165 -6.45 6.29 -16.49
N SER A 166 -5.29 5.65 -16.23
CA SER A 166 -3.98 6.31 -16.28
C SER A 166 -3.59 6.75 -17.70
N GLU A 167 -4.10 6.08 -18.74
CA GLU A 167 -3.76 6.38 -20.14
C GLU A 167 -4.29 7.75 -20.59
N THR A 168 -5.30 8.28 -19.90
CA THR A 168 -5.99 9.53 -20.26
C THR A 168 -5.94 10.61 -19.17
N SER A 169 -5.22 10.38 -18.08
CA SER A 169 -5.18 11.26 -16.90
C SER A 169 -3.85 12.00 -16.79
N ALA A 170 -3.88 13.25 -16.32
CA ALA A 170 -2.67 14.00 -15.98
C ALA A 170 -1.95 13.42 -14.74
N GLU A 171 -2.68 12.65 -13.92
CA GLU A 171 -2.27 11.97 -12.69
C GLU A 171 -1.89 10.50 -12.95
N ALA A 172 -1.49 10.15 -14.18
CA ALA A 172 -1.20 8.78 -14.61
C ALA A 172 -0.34 7.98 -13.60
N ALA A 173 0.70 8.61 -13.06
CA ALA A 173 1.57 7.98 -12.06
C ALA A 173 0.82 7.54 -10.80
N GLY A 174 -0.18 8.32 -10.35
CA GLY A 174 -0.99 7.98 -9.19
C GLY A 174 -1.95 6.83 -9.46
N PHE A 175 -2.58 6.80 -10.63
CA PHE A 175 -3.41 5.66 -11.05
C PHE A 175 -2.62 4.36 -11.14
N VAL A 176 -1.40 4.40 -11.69
CA VAL A 176 -0.50 3.24 -11.75
C VAL A 176 -0.10 2.77 -10.36
N ALA A 177 0.21 3.69 -9.45
CA ALA A 177 0.59 3.37 -8.08
C ALA A 177 -0.57 2.71 -7.31
N ILE A 178 -1.79 3.28 -7.40
CA ILE A 178 -2.99 2.71 -6.78
C ILE A 178 -3.30 1.33 -7.39
N SER A 179 -3.21 1.17 -8.72
CA SER A 179 -3.42 -0.14 -9.37
C SER A 179 -2.45 -1.20 -8.86
N THR A 180 -1.17 -0.84 -8.70
CA THR A 180 -0.14 -1.74 -8.18
C THR A 180 -0.46 -2.17 -6.75
N ALA A 181 -0.82 -1.23 -5.89
CA ALA A 181 -1.21 -1.51 -4.51
C ALA A 181 -2.45 -2.41 -4.44
N VAL A 182 -3.50 -2.13 -5.23
CA VAL A 182 -4.70 -2.96 -5.32
C VAL A 182 -4.36 -4.38 -5.76
N ARG A 183 -3.60 -4.54 -6.85
CA ARG A 183 -3.25 -5.86 -7.39
C ARG A 183 -2.34 -6.67 -6.47
N SER A 184 -1.59 -6.04 -5.57
CA SER A 184 -0.80 -6.74 -4.56
C SER A 184 -1.65 -7.63 -3.63
N ASN A 185 -2.94 -7.30 -3.46
CA ASN A 185 -3.88 -8.10 -2.68
C ASN A 185 -4.13 -9.50 -3.29
N THR A 186 -3.87 -9.71 -4.59
CA THR A 186 -3.96 -11.05 -5.20
C THR A 186 -2.97 -12.04 -4.58
N ILE A 187 -1.80 -11.57 -4.13
CA ILE A 187 -0.80 -12.41 -3.47
C ILE A 187 -1.33 -12.88 -2.11
N LEU A 188 -1.93 -11.96 -1.35
CA LEU A 188 -2.59 -12.29 -0.09
C LEU A 188 -3.71 -13.31 -0.32
N LEU A 189 -4.59 -13.07 -1.29
CA LEU A 189 -5.70 -13.96 -1.59
C LEU A 189 -5.24 -15.36 -2.04
N ARG A 190 -4.13 -15.48 -2.76
CA ARG A 190 -3.55 -16.78 -3.14
C ARG A 190 -2.89 -17.53 -1.98
N SER A 191 -2.66 -16.88 -0.85
CA SER A 191 -2.04 -17.47 0.34
C SER A 191 -3.04 -17.97 1.39
N ILE A 192 -4.33 -17.68 1.20
CA ILE A 192 -5.40 -18.05 2.13
C ILE A 192 -6.08 -19.36 1.73
#